data_AF-A0A419FKQ7-F1
#
_entry.id   AF-A0A419FKQ7-F1
#
_cell.length_a   1.000
_cell.length_b   1.000
_cell.length_c   1.000
_cell.angle_alpha   90.00
_cell.angle_beta   90.00
_cell.angle_gamma   90.00
#
_symmetry.space_group_name_H-M   'P 1'
#
loop_
_entity.id
_entity.type
_entity.pdbx_description
1 polymer ?
#
loop_
_entity_poly.entity_id
_entity_poly.type
_entity_poly.pdbx_seq_one_letter_code
_entity_poly.pdbx_strand_id
1 'polypeptide(L)' 'VLEFNTRAIHAYERVGFVVEGRLRQAAYLGGHYYDSLVMGLLREEFEAAERARA' A
#
# COMPACT_ATOMS: atom_id res chain seq x y z
N VAL A 1 -0.18 -0.50 -5.67
CA VAL A 1 -1.36 -1.39 -5.58
C VAL A 1 -2.57 -0.68 -6.18
N LEU A 2 -3.44 -1.36 -6.93
CA LEU A 2 -4.61 -0.68 -7.53
C LEU A 2 -5.59 -0.26 -6.45
N GLU A 3 -6.16 0.94 -6.59
CA GLU A 3 -6.99 1.58 -5.56
C GLU A 3 -8.22 0.76 -5.12
N PHE A 4 -8.79 -0.04 -6.02
CA PHE A 4 -9.97 -0.87 -5.73
C PHE A 4 -9.63 -2.15 -4.97
N ASN A 5 -8.34 -2.53 -4.87
CA ASN A 5 -7.92 -3.76 -4.18
C ASN A 5 -7.81 -3.52 -2.67
N THR A 6 -8.96 -3.28 -2.03
CA THR A 6 -9.07 -2.98 -0.60
C THR A 6 -8.47 -4.06 0.28
N ARG A 7 -8.56 -5.34 -0.12
CA ARG A 7 -7.97 -6.47 0.62
C ARG A 7 -6.46 -6.39 0.68
N ALA A 8 -5.80 -6.08 -0.43
CA ALA A 8 -4.34 -5.93 -0.45
C ALA A 8 -3.91 -4.68 0.34
N ILE A 9 -4.61 -3.56 0.16
CA ILE A 9 -4.34 -2.31 0.89
C ILE A 9 -4.39 -2.55 2.41
N HIS A 10 -5.47 -3.16 2.91
CA HIS A 10 -5.59 -3.47 4.33
C HIS A 10 -4.54 -4.45 4.84
N ALA A 11 -4.13 -5.43 4.01
CA ALA A 11 -3.05 -6.33 4.39
C ALA A 11 -1.71 -5.58 4.56
N TYR A 12 -1.42 -4.62 3.68
CA TYR A 12 -0.22 -3.79 3.77
C TYR A 12 -0.26 -2.84 4.96
N GLU A 13 -1.39 -2.17 5.19
CA GLU A 13 -1.60 -1.31 6.37
C GLU A 13 -1.39 -2.08 7.68
N ARG A 14 -1.91 -3.32 7.76
CA ARG A 14 -1.79 -4.19 8.95
C ARG A 14 -0.35 -4.53 9.32
N VAL A 15 0.55 -4.57 8.33
CA VAL A 15 1.98 -4.83 8.57
C VAL A 15 2.81 -3.55 8.63
N GLY A 16 2.17 -2.38 8.58
CA GLY A 16 2.79 -1.08 8.84
C GLY A 16 3.03 -0.21 7.60
N PHE A 17 2.69 -0.67 6.39
CA PHE A 17 2.85 0.18 5.20
C PHE A 17 1.87 1.36 5.24
N VAL A 18 2.33 2.50 4.73
CA VAL A 18 1.53 3.72 4.57
C VAL A 18 1.43 4.12 3.11
N VAL A 19 0.41 4.89 2.75
CA VAL A 19 0.27 5.46 1.40
C VAL A 19 1.19 6.68 1.28
N GLU A 20 2.14 6.62 0.35
CA GLU A 20 3.08 7.70 0.05
C GLU A 20 2.67 8.52 -1.18
N GLY A 21 1.83 7.93 -2.04
CA GLY A 21 1.41 8.61 -3.26
C GLY A 21 0.30 7.90 -4.02
N ARG A 22 -0.23 8.62 -5.01
CA ARG A 22 -1.27 8.14 -5.92
C ARG A 22 -0.90 8.50 -7.34
N LEU A 23 -0.72 7.47 -8.16
CA LEU A 23 -0.52 7.60 -9.60
C LEU A 23 -1.88 7.51 -10.28
N ARG A 24 -2.36 8.65 -10.78
CA ARG A 24 -3.69 8.75 -11.40
C ARG A 24 -3.73 8.01 -12.74
N GLN A 25 -4.79 7.25 -12.96
CA GLN A 25 -5.03 6.50 -14.20
C GLN A 25 -3.85 5.60 -14.63
N ALA A 26 -3.13 5.04 -13.65
CA ALA A 26 -1.91 4.28 -13.88
C ALA A 26 -2.16 2.88 -14.49
N ALA A 27 -3.38 2.35 -14.38
CA ALA A 27 -3.74 1.08 -14.99
C ALA A 27 -5.08 1.18 -15.73
N TYR A 28 -5.19 0.53 -16.89
CA TYR A 28 -6.42 0.41 -17.65
C TYR A 28 -6.89 -1.05 -17.62
N LEU A 29 -8.07 -1.30 -17.05
CA LEU A 29 -8.62 -2.64 -16.89
C LEU A 29 -10.14 -2.62 -17.10
N GLY A 30 -10.65 -3.54 -17.92
CA GLY A 30 -12.10 -3.68 -18.11
C GLY A 30 -12.80 -2.42 -18.65
N GLY A 31 -12.11 -1.57 -19.42
CA GLY A 31 -12.68 -0.32 -19.94
C GLY A 31 -12.55 0.88 -19.01
N HIS A 32 -11.93 0.72 -17.84
CA HIS A 32 -11.81 1.76 -16.84
C HIS A 32 -10.34 2.02 -16.48
N TYR A 33 -10.01 3.29 -16.26
CA TYR A 33 -8.74 3.66 -15.65
C TYR A 33 -8.85 3.61 -14.14
N TYR A 34 -7.83 3.07 -13.50
CA TYR A 34 -7.70 2.99 -12.05
C TYR A 34 -6.40 3.63 -11.60
N ASP A 35 -6.45 4.21 -10.41
CA ASP A 35 -5.27 4.75 -9.77
C ASP A 35 -4.43 3.62 -9.14
N SER A 36 -3.12 3.83 -9.13
CA SER A 36 -2.20 2.99 -8.36
C SER A 36 -1.73 3.75 -7.13
N LEU A 37 -1.93 3.16 -5.96
CA LEU A 37 -1.39 3.64 -4.69
C LEU A 37 0.06 3.17 -4.54
N VAL A 38 0.97 4.12 -4.33
CA VAL A 38 2.34 3.86 -3.91
C VAL A 38 2.31 3.73 -2.39
N MET A 39 2.77 2.60 -1.88
CA MET A 39 2.82 2.34 -0.45
C MET A 39 4.23 1.95 -0.04
N GLY A 40 4.67 2.47 1.09
CA GLY A 40 6.02 2.28 1.63
C GLY A 40 6.00 1.89 3.11
N LEU A 41 7.09 1.26 3.55
CA LEU A 41 7.41 0.98 4.94
C LEU A 41 8.93 1.10 5.05
N LEU A 42 9.40 2.01 5.89
CA LEU A 42 10.84 2.20 6.11
C LEU A 42 11.40 1.06 6.96
N ARG A 43 12.71 0.84 6.82
CA ARG A 43 13.41 -0.20 7.58
C ARG A 43 13.28 0.01 9.08
N GLU A 44 13.45 1.24 9.53
CA GLU A 44 13.41 1.63 10.94
C GLU A 44 12.02 1.39 11.55
N GLU A 45 10.96 1.63 10.78
CA GLU A 45 9.57 1.37 11.16
C GLU A 45 9.29 -0.13 11.27
N PHE A 46 9.78 -0.91 10.30
CA PHE A 46 9.69 -2.38 10.34
C PHE A 46 10.42 -2.95 11.56
N GLU A 47 11.68 -2.55 11.79
CA GLU A 47 12.46 -3.02 12.93
C GLU A 47 11.86 -2.59 14.27
N ALA A 48 11.28 -1.39 14.36
CA ALA A 48 10.55 -0.94 15.54
C ALA A 48 9.30 -1.79 15.80
N ALA A 49 8.52 -2.11 14.76
CA ALA A 49 7.35 -2.96 14.87
C ALA A 49 7.71 -4.38 15.31
N GLU A 50 8.79 -4.97 14.78
CA GLU A 50 9.26 -6.29 15.18
C GLU A 50 9.73 -6.31 16.65
N ARG A 51 10.45 -5.27 17.10
CA ARG A 51 10.82 -5.13 18.53
C ARG A 51 9.60 -5.02 19.44
N ALA A 52 8.53 -4.35 19.00
CA ALA A 52 7.30 -4.20 19.79
C ALA A 52 6.44 -5.48 19.85
N ARG A 53 6.68 -6.45 18.95
CA ARG A 53 5.98 -7.74 18.90
C ARG A 53 6.69 -8.85 19.69
N ALA A 54 7.97 -8.66 19.99
CA ALA A 54 8.78 -9.57 20.81
C ALA A 54 8.47 -9.39 22.30
#